data_AF-D8UD71-F1
#
_entry.id   AF-D8UD71-F1
#
_cell.length_a   1.000
_cell.length_b   1.000
_cell.length_c   1.000
_cell.angle_alpha   90.00
_cell.angle_beta   90.00
_cell.angle_gamma   90.00
#
_symmetry.space_group_name_H-M   'P 1'
#
loop_
_entity.id
_entity.type
_entity.pdbx_description
1 polymer ?
#
loop_
_entity_poly.entity_id
_entity_poly.type
_entity_poly.pdbx_seq_one_letter_code
_entity_poly.pdbx_strand_id
1 'polypeptide(L)'
;MSSQKAVQLSLGAARSLSTGLARLQAASAQGMLVASQGAAQVSEKPVMMATQGPILGVTPSAIASGIRAQAAASPMSLHKQAVLPNSLVQERAMSVLAASKMVGAGCATIALAGVGAGLGVMFGSLINGAARNPNIAKQLVGYALLGFALTESIALFSLLVVFLILFA
;
A
#
# COMPACT_ATOMS: atom_id res chain seq x y z
N MET A 1 28.46 28.97 -34.41
CA MET A 1 27.75 29.35 -33.15
C MET A 1 26.80 28.22 -32.67
N SER A 2 27.25 26.96 -32.61
CA SER A 2 26.37 25.81 -32.30
C SER A 2 26.47 25.34 -30.84
N SER A 3 27.69 25.17 -30.31
CA SER A 3 27.93 24.50 -29.02
C SER A 3 27.29 25.18 -27.79
N GLN A 4 27.23 26.52 -27.77
CA GLN A 4 26.64 27.30 -26.66
C GLN A 4 25.13 27.00 -26.46
N LYS A 5 24.41 26.61 -27.52
CA LYS A 5 22.97 26.36 -27.45
C LYS A 5 22.63 24.99 -26.83
N ALA A 6 23.52 24.01 -26.99
CA ALA A 6 23.36 22.67 -26.41
C ALA A 6 23.58 22.68 -24.88
N VAL A 7 24.57 23.43 -24.40
CA VAL A 7 24.85 23.58 -22.96
C VAL A 7 23.66 24.23 -22.24
N GLN A 8 23.07 25.28 -22.82
CA GLN A 8 21.87 25.92 -22.27
C GLN A 8 20.65 24.98 -22.19
N LEU A 9 20.43 24.11 -23.19
CA LEU A 9 19.35 23.11 -23.13
C LEU A 9 19.55 22.10 -21.99
N SER A 10 20.77 21.59 -21.81
CA SER A 10 21.09 20.62 -20.75
C SER A 10 20.92 21.24 -19.35
N LEU A 11 21.39 22.48 -19.17
CA LEU A 11 21.27 23.20 -17.89
C LEU A 11 19.81 23.57 -17.55
N GLY A 12 18.96 23.80 -18.55
CA GLY A 12 17.52 24.03 -18.37
C GLY A 12 16.79 22.77 -17.89
N ALA A 13 17.07 21.62 -18.50
CA ALA A 13 16.47 20.33 -18.12
C ALA A 13 16.88 19.90 -16.70
N ALA A 14 18.14 20.13 -16.30
CA ALA A 14 18.59 19.85 -14.93
C ALA A 14 17.82 20.65 -13.86
N ARG A 15 17.51 21.93 -14.14
CA ARG A 15 16.78 22.82 -13.22
C ARG A 15 15.29 22.49 -13.12
N SER A 16 14.66 22.03 -14.21
CA SER A 16 13.26 21.56 -14.13
C SER A 16 13.16 20.25 -13.32
N LEU A 17 14.12 19.35 -13.49
CA LEU A 17 14.17 18.09 -12.74
C LEU A 17 14.36 18.30 -11.23
N SER A 18 15.29 19.18 -10.81
CA SER A 18 15.49 19.49 -9.39
C SER A 18 14.26 20.14 -8.75
N THR A 19 13.56 21.01 -9.49
CA THR A 19 12.34 21.67 -9.02
C THR A 19 11.15 20.70 -8.94
N GLY A 20 11.07 19.73 -9.87
CA GLY A 20 10.09 18.65 -9.83
C GLY A 20 10.30 17.71 -8.64
N LEU A 21 11.55 17.33 -8.35
CA LEU A 21 11.88 16.45 -7.22
C LEU A 21 11.57 17.10 -5.86
N ALA A 22 11.85 18.41 -5.72
CA ALA A 22 11.46 19.17 -4.53
C ALA A 22 9.94 19.21 -4.29
N ARG A 23 9.13 19.26 -5.36
CA ARG A 23 7.66 19.17 -5.25
C ARG A 23 7.17 17.76 -4.90
N LEU A 24 7.82 16.71 -5.39
CA LEU A 24 7.51 15.32 -4.98
C LEU A 24 7.81 15.10 -3.48
N GLN A 25 8.94 15.61 -3.00
CA GLN A 25 9.32 15.44 -1.60
C GLN A 25 8.43 16.27 -0.66
N ALA A 26 8.03 17.49 -1.05
CA ALA A 26 7.03 18.27 -0.33
C ALA A 26 5.65 17.57 -0.23
N ALA A 27 5.23 16.83 -1.26
CA ALA A 27 3.98 16.06 -1.22
C ALA A 27 4.00 14.90 -0.21
N SER A 28 5.17 14.35 0.13
CA SER A 28 5.32 13.26 1.10
C SER A 28 5.31 13.69 2.58
N ALA A 29 5.47 14.98 2.88
CA ALA A 29 5.53 15.49 4.25
C ALA A 29 4.14 15.75 4.89
N GLN A 30 3.07 15.79 4.09
CA GLN A 30 1.74 16.23 4.52
C GLN A 30 0.82 15.09 5.04
N GLY A 31 1.37 13.90 5.30
CA GLY A 31 0.59 12.68 5.55
C GLY A 31 0.63 12.09 6.96
N MET A 32 1.33 12.70 7.94
CA MET A 32 1.68 12.02 9.20
C MET A 32 1.61 12.89 10.47
N LEU A 33 0.64 13.81 10.57
CA LEU A 33 0.25 14.57 11.77
C LEU A 33 -1.27 14.79 11.62
N VAL A 34 -2.20 14.49 12.55
CA VAL A 34 -2.26 14.73 14.00
C VAL A 34 -3.21 13.71 14.65
N ALA A 35 -2.96 13.35 15.92
CA ALA A 35 -3.87 12.57 16.76
C ALA A 35 -4.58 13.44 17.81
N SER A 36 -5.69 12.93 18.37
CA SER A 36 -6.50 13.53 19.45
C SER A 36 -7.28 14.81 19.06
N GLN A 37 -8.41 15.20 19.68
CA GLN A 37 -9.08 14.75 20.92
C GLN A 37 -10.59 14.55 20.65
N GLY A 38 -11.28 13.81 21.53
CA GLY A 38 -12.72 13.54 21.36
C GLY A 38 -13.60 14.19 22.42
N ALA A 39 -14.87 14.39 22.07
CA ALA A 39 -16.02 14.31 22.97
C ALA A 39 -17.30 14.38 22.12
N ALA A 40 -18.37 13.74 22.62
CA ALA A 40 -19.72 14.32 22.62
C ALA A 40 -20.51 14.44 21.28
N GLN A 41 -21.75 13.92 21.10
CA GLN A 41 -22.73 13.38 22.06
C GLN A 41 -23.94 12.62 21.27
N VAL A 42 -25.19 12.26 21.76
CA VAL A 42 -26.32 11.37 21.16
C VAL A 42 -27.86 11.80 21.32
N SER A 43 -28.76 11.77 20.27
CA SER A 43 -30.30 11.95 20.17
C SER A 43 -30.90 13.35 19.79
N GLU A 44 -32.04 13.60 19.08
CA GLU A 44 -33.30 12.86 18.73
C GLU A 44 -33.72 12.89 17.23
N LYS A 45 -34.74 12.08 16.86
CA LYS A 45 -35.57 12.13 15.63
C LYS A 45 -36.92 12.78 15.98
N PRO A 46 -37.59 13.58 15.10
CA PRO A 46 -38.21 13.01 13.89
C PRO A 46 -38.30 13.89 12.62
N VAL A 47 -38.32 13.19 11.47
CA VAL A 47 -39.15 13.39 10.26
C VAL A 47 -39.64 14.82 9.93
N MET A 48 -39.22 15.37 8.78
CA MET A 48 -40.11 15.81 7.69
C MET A 48 -39.33 16.07 6.38
N MET A 49 -39.91 15.55 5.31
CA MET A 49 -39.44 15.45 3.93
C MET A 49 -39.35 16.79 3.18
N ALA A 50 -38.23 17.09 2.50
CA ALA A 50 -38.19 18.05 1.38
C ALA A 50 -36.95 17.88 0.46
N THR A 51 -37.20 17.31 -0.72
CA THR A 51 -36.75 17.79 -2.05
C THR A 51 -35.27 18.16 -2.30
N GLN A 52 -34.62 17.38 -3.17
CA GLN A 52 -33.36 17.74 -3.84
C GLN A 52 -33.53 18.99 -4.74
N GLY A 53 -32.57 19.90 -4.69
CA GLY A 53 -32.48 21.11 -5.53
C GLY A 53 -31.01 21.59 -5.64
N PRO A 54 -30.64 22.36 -6.68
CA PRO A 54 -29.29 22.29 -7.24
C PRO A 54 -28.17 23.01 -6.47
N ILE A 55 -26.99 22.38 -6.54
CA ILE A 55 -25.69 22.83 -6.00
C ILE A 55 -25.11 23.99 -6.82
N LEU A 56 -25.51 25.24 -6.53
CA LEU A 56 -24.85 26.44 -7.07
C LEU A 56 -25.00 27.72 -6.22
N GLY A 57 -24.84 27.63 -4.89
CA GLY A 57 -25.03 28.79 -4.00
C GLY A 57 -24.64 28.58 -2.54
N VAL A 58 -23.39 28.20 -2.27
CA VAL A 58 -22.92 27.98 -0.89
C VAL A 58 -22.54 29.32 -0.24
N THR A 59 -23.52 29.98 0.40
CA THR A 59 -23.25 31.21 1.17
C THR A 59 -22.54 30.88 2.49
N PRO A 60 -21.63 31.74 2.99
CA PRO A 60 -20.92 31.49 4.25
C PRO A 60 -21.85 31.28 5.46
N SER A 61 -23.02 31.92 5.46
CA SER A 61 -24.06 31.76 6.48
C SER A 61 -24.72 30.39 6.48
N ALA A 62 -24.89 29.74 5.32
CA ALA A 62 -25.43 28.37 5.24
C ALA A 62 -24.48 27.35 5.88
N ILE A 63 -23.17 27.50 5.65
CA ILE A 63 -22.14 26.66 6.28
C ILE A 63 -22.11 26.89 7.80
N ALA A 64 -22.08 28.16 8.24
CA ALA A 64 -22.06 28.50 9.67
C ALA A 64 -23.33 28.04 10.42
N SER A 65 -24.49 28.10 9.77
CA SER A 65 -25.76 27.59 10.32
C SER A 65 -25.77 26.05 10.39
N GLY A 66 -25.27 25.36 9.35
CA GLY A 66 -25.12 23.90 9.34
C GLY A 66 -24.24 23.38 10.47
N ILE A 67 -23.06 23.98 10.67
CA ILE A 67 -22.13 23.63 11.75
C ILE A 67 -22.79 23.83 13.13
N ARG A 68 -23.51 24.94 13.32
CA ARG A 68 -24.19 25.24 14.60
C ARG A 68 -25.38 24.31 14.86
N ALA A 69 -26.14 23.93 13.83
CA ALA A 69 -27.26 22.99 13.96
C ALA A 69 -26.79 21.56 14.28
N GLN A 70 -25.68 21.12 13.70
CA GLN A 70 -25.08 19.80 13.97
C GLN A 70 -24.42 19.69 15.36
N ALA A 71 -24.19 20.80 16.06
CA ALA A 71 -23.67 20.81 17.43
C ALA A 71 -24.77 20.73 18.52
N ALA A 72 -26.05 20.88 18.16
CA ALA A 72 -27.16 20.95 19.11
C ALA A 72 -27.99 19.67 19.20
N ALA A 73 -28.10 18.92 18.10
CA ALA A 73 -28.56 17.55 18.20
C ALA A 73 -27.42 16.73 18.81
N SER A 74 -27.64 16.27 20.06
CA SER A 74 -27.20 14.97 20.63
C SER A 74 -26.34 15.05 21.92
N PRO A 75 -26.77 14.50 23.13
CA PRO A 75 -26.06 14.08 24.41
C PRO A 75 -25.46 12.61 24.58
N MET A 76 -24.13 12.41 24.66
CA MET A 76 -23.37 11.14 24.59
C MET A 76 -23.88 10.19 25.67
N SER A 77 -24.67 9.21 25.23
CA SER A 77 -24.29 7.84 25.52
C SER A 77 -22.83 7.72 25.04
N LEU A 78 -21.82 7.92 25.91
CA LEU A 78 -21.49 6.90 26.90
C LEU A 78 -21.93 5.59 26.28
N HIS A 79 -21.11 5.09 25.35
CA HIS A 79 -21.21 3.72 24.94
C HIS A 79 -20.93 2.94 26.22
N LYS A 80 -22.01 2.71 26.99
CA LYS A 80 -22.05 1.77 28.10
C LYS A 80 -21.77 0.48 27.39
N GLN A 81 -20.49 0.18 27.29
CA GLN A 81 -19.98 -1.01 26.64
C GLN A 81 -20.76 -2.10 27.33
N ALA A 82 -21.71 -2.70 26.59
CA ALA A 82 -22.26 -3.95 27.03
C ALA A 82 -21.01 -4.78 27.28
N VAL A 83 -20.88 -5.32 28.49
CA VAL A 83 -19.90 -6.36 28.75
C VAL A 83 -20.41 -7.54 27.94
N LEU A 84 -20.10 -7.48 26.64
CA LEU A 84 -20.35 -8.50 25.66
C LEU A 84 -19.71 -9.73 26.27
N PRO A 85 -20.46 -10.82 26.50
CA PRO A 85 -19.91 -11.98 27.16
C PRO A 85 -18.64 -12.38 26.40
N ASN A 86 -17.58 -12.68 27.15
CA ASN A 86 -16.22 -12.72 26.62
C ASN A 86 -16.09 -13.65 25.39
N SER A 87 -16.99 -14.63 25.29
CA SER A 87 -17.24 -15.49 24.12
C SER A 87 -17.43 -14.75 22.79
N LEU A 88 -18.21 -13.67 22.72
CA LEU A 88 -18.48 -12.93 21.47
C LEU A 88 -17.29 -12.06 21.02
N VAL A 89 -16.52 -11.55 21.98
CA VAL A 89 -15.26 -10.84 21.71
C VAL A 89 -14.20 -11.84 21.23
N GLN A 90 -14.15 -13.03 21.83
CA GLN A 90 -13.29 -14.13 21.41
C GLN A 90 -13.61 -14.61 19.99
N GLU A 91 -14.89 -14.78 19.65
CA GLU A 91 -15.38 -15.11 18.30
C GLU A 91 -14.88 -14.09 17.25
N ARG A 92 -15.09 -12.80 17.52
CA ARG A 92 -14.62 -11.72 16.64
C ARG A 92 -13.09 -11.67 16.56
N ALA A 93 -12.37 -11.94 17.64
CA ALA A 93 -10.91 -11.97 17.63
C ALA A 93 -10.38 -13.12 16.76
N MET A 94 -10.98 -14.31 16.84
CA MET A 94 -10.64 -15.45 15.97
C MET A 94 -10.94 -15.15 14.50
N SER A 95 -12.06 -14.47 14.20
CA SER A 95 -12.39 -13.99 12.84
C SER A 95 -11.34 -13.00 12.29
N VAL A 96 -10.94 -12.00 13.09
CA VAL A 96 -9.95 -10.99 12.68
C VAL A 96 -8.56 -11.61 12.52
N LEU A 97 -8.19 -12.56 13.39
CA LEU A 97 -6.94 -13.32 13.27
C LEU A 97 -6.94 -14.18 12.01
N ALA A 98 -8.02 -14.90 11.71
CA ALA A 98 -8.13 -15.68 10.47
C ALA A 98 -8.01 -14.77 9.22
N ALA A 99 -8.67 -13.61 9.21
CA ALA A 99 -8.54 -12.64 8.12
C ALA A 99 -7.11 -12.10 7.99
N SER A 100 -6.42 -11.81 9.10
CA SER A 100 -5.05 -11.31 9.08
C SER A 100 -4.03 -12.38 8.64
N LYS A 101 -4.24 -13.67 8.96
CA LYS A 101 -3.45 -14.79 8.41
C LYS A 101 -3.53 -14.83 6.88
N MET A 102 -4.74 -14.70 6.31
CA MET A 102 -4.91 -14.69 4.84
C MET A 102 -4.22 -13.50 4.16
N VAL A 103 -4.32 -12.29 4.74
CA VAL A 103 -3.62 -11.10 4.21
C VAL A 103 -2.11 -11.23 4.36
N GLY A 104 -1.61 -11.66 5.53
CA GLY A 104 -0.19 -11.85 5.78
C GLY A 104 0.45 -12.89 4.87
N ALA A 105 -0.23 -14.01 4.63
CA ALA A 105 0.18 -15.03 3.68
C ALA A 105 0.25 -14.48 2.25
N GLY A 106 -0.76 -13.71 1.82
CA GLY A 106 -0.76 -13.03 0.52
C GLY A 106 0.38 -12.02 0.36
N CYS A 107 0.70 -11.26 1.39
CA CYS A 107 1.85 -10.35 1.37
C CYS A 107 3.19 -11.10 1.34
N ALA A 108 3.30 -12.25 2.03
CA ALA A 108 4.52 -13.05 2.06
C ALA A 108 4.84 -13.71 0.70
N THR A 109 3.83 -14.11 -0.09
CA THR A 109 4.07 -14.71 -1.44
C THR A 109 4.65 -13.72 -2.45
N ILE A 110 4.60 -12.40 -2.21
CA ILE A 110 5.19 -11.37 -3.09
C ILE A 110 6.69 -11.61 -3.32
N ALA A 111 7.41 -12.22 -2.36
CA ALA A 111 8.82 -12.54 -2.50
C ALA A 111 9.13 -13.46 -3.70
N LEU A 112 8.17 -14.28 -4.15
CA LEU A 112 8.32 -15.13 -5.34
C LEU A 112 8.48 -14.33 -6.65
N ALA A 113 8.04 -13.08 -6.70
CA ALA A 113 8.30 -12.21 -7.85
C ALA A 113 9.81 -11.94 -8.04
N GLY A 114 10.56 -11.82 -6.93
CA GLY A 114 12.02 -11.66 -6.95
C GLY A 114 12.73 -12.94 -7.44
N VAL A 115 12.24 -14.10 -7.01
CA VAL A 115 12.72 -15.42 -7.48
C VAL A 115 12.51 -15.56 -9.00
N GLY A 116 11.30 -15.31 -9.49
CA GLY A 116 10.98 -15.40 -10.92
C GLY A 116 11.81 -14.44 -11.78
N ALA A 117 12.03 -13.21 -11.32
CA ALA A 117 12.92 -12.26 -11.98
C ALA A 117 14.38 -12.73 -12.00
N GLY A 118 14.89 -13.26 -10.88
CA GLY A 118 16.24 -13.82 -10.77
C GLY A 118 16.46 -15.00 -11.72
N LEU A 119 15.51 -15.94 -11.78
CA LEU A 119 15.52 -17.07 -12.72
C LEU A 119 15.53 -16.61 -14.18
N GLY A 120 14.70 -15.62 -14.54
CA GLY A 120 14.67 -15.04 -15.88
C GLY A 120 16.03 -14.48 -16.31
N VAL A 121 16.70 -13.73 -15.44
CA VAL A 121 18.05 -13.19 -15.69
C VAL A 121 19.09 -14.30 -15.78
N MET A 122 19.01 -15.31 -14.91
CA MET A 122 19.94 -16.45 -14.89
C MET A 122 19.84 -17.29 -16.17
N PHE A 123 18.64 -17.67 -16.60
CA PHE A 123 18.44 -18.43 -17.84
C PHE A 123 18.77 -17.59 -19.09
N GLY A 124 18.48 -16.29 -19.08
CA GLY A 124 18.91 -15.37 -20.16
C GLY A 124 20.44 -15.31 -20.30
N SER A 125 21.15 -15.26 -19.17
CA SER A 125 22.63 -15.29 -19.13
C SER A 125 23.19 -16.63 -19.58
N LEU A 126 22.54 -17.75 -19.21
CA LEU A 126 22.89 -19.09 -19.69
C LEU A 126 22.80 -19.20 -21.21
N ILE A 127 21.68 -18.78 -21.81
CA ILE A 127 21.47 -18.86 -23.26
C ILE A 127 22.51 -18.00 -24.00
N ASN A 128 22.76 -16.78 -23.54
CA ASN A 128 23.77 -15.89 -24.13
C ASN A 128 25.19 -16.47 -23.99
N GLY A 129 25.53 -17.09 -22.85
CA GLY A 129 26.80 -17.77 -22.63
C GLY A 129 26.99 -18.98 -23.54
N ALA A 130 25.98 -19.84 -23.66
CA ALA A 130 26.00 -21.02 -24.52
C ALA A 130 26.04 -20.65 -26.01
N ALA A 131 25.35 -19.59 -26.42
CA ALA A 131 25.39 -19.07 -27.79
C ALA A 131 26.77 -18.50 -28.17
N ARG A 132 27.49 -17.90 -27.21
CA ARG A 132 28.86 -17.37 -27.42
C ARG A 132 29.93 -18.46 -27.51
N ASN A 133 29.80 -19.53 -26.74
CA ASN A 133 30.72 -20.67 -26.83
C ASN A 133 29.98 -21.99 -26.52
N PRO A 134 29.52 -22.74 -27.54
CA PRO A 134 28.76 -23.96 -27.33
C PRO A 134 29.59 -25.11 -26.75
N ASN A 135 30.93 -25.07 -26.86
CA ASN A 135 31.81 -26.15 -26.40
C ASN A 135 31.80 -26.28 -24.87
N ILE A 136 31.65 -25.16 -24.15
CA ILE A 136 31.53 -25.13 -22.69
C ILE A 136 30.07 -25.18 -22.19
N ALA A 137 29.08 -25.31 -23.08
CA ALA A 137 27.67 -25.20 -22.73
C ALA A 137 27.22 -26.23 -21.67
N LYS A 138 27.75 -27.46 -21.68
CA LYS A 138 27.43 -28.47 -20.65
C LYS A 138 27.85 -28.03 -19.24
N GLN A 139 29.00 -27.38 -19.10
CA GLN A 139 29.50 -26.85 -17.82
C GLN A 139 28.68 -25.64 -17.38
N LEU A 140 28.32 -24.74 -18.31
CA LEU A 140 27.43 -23.62 -18.05
C LEU A 140 26.03 -24.06 -17.59
N VAL A 141 25.45 -25.10 -18.20
CA VAL A 141 24.19 -25.71 -17.74
C VAL A 141 24.33 -26.27 -16.34
N GLY A 142 25.46 -26.91 -16.00
CA GLY A 142 25.74 -27.37 -14.63
C GLY A 142 25.74 -26.23 -13.60
N TYR A 143 26.39 -25.10 -13.92
CA TYR A 143 26.38 -23.91 -13.06
C TYR A 143 24.99 -23.25 -12.98
N ALA A 144 24.23 -23.23 -14.07
CA ALA A 144 22.87 -22.73 -14.08
C ALA A 144 21.91 -23.61 -13.27
N LEU A 145 22.06 -24.94 -13.30
CA LEU A 145 21.26 -25.85 -12.45
C LEU A 145 21.62 -25.70 -10.96
N LEU A 146 22.88 -25.43 -10.63
CA LEU A 146 23.27 -25.06 -9.26
C LEU A 146 22.63 -23.73 -8.83
N GLY A 147 22.70 -22.70 -9.67
CA GLY A 147 22.06 -21.40 -9.41
C GLY A 147 20.54 -21.50 -9.30
N PHE A 148 19.91 -22.31 -10.15
CA PHE A 148 18.49 -22.66 -10.09
C PHE A 148 18.13 -23.30 -8.74
N ALA A 149 18.83 -24.34 -8.32
CA ALA A 149 18.57 -25.03 -7.04
C ALA A 149 18.73 -24.08 -5.83
N LEU A 150 19.72 -23.18 -5.85
CA LEU A 150 19.88 -22.15 -4.81
C LEU A 150 18.74 -21.12 -4.84
N THR A 151 18.28 -20.71 -6.02
CA THR A 151 17.18 -19.74 -6.19
C THR A 151 15.83 -20.35 -5.75
N GLU A 152 15.57 -21.61 -6.11
CA GLU A 152 14.42 -22.39 -5.66
C GLU A 152 14.44 -22.64 -4.14
N SER A 153 15.61 -22.83 -3.53
CA SER A 153 15.72 -22.92 -2.07
C SER A 153 15.18 -21.67 -1.36
N ILE A 154 15.42 -20.48 -1.92
CA ILE A 154 14.84 -19.21 -1.41
C ILE A 154 13.33 -19.12 -1.71
N ALA A 155 12.88 -19.64 -2.85
CA ALA A 155 11.45 -19.72 -3.19
C ALA A 155 10.67 -20.61 -2.21
N LEU A 156 11.17 -21.81 -1.95
CA LEU A 156 10.60 -22.76 -1.00
C LEU A 156 10.72 -22.25 0.45
N PHE A 157 11.78 -21.52 0.80
CA PHE A 157 11.88 -20.85 2.10
C PHE A 157 10.79 -19.77 2.28
N SER A 158 10.51 -18.97 1.25
CA SER A 158 9.37 -18.03 1.28
C SER A 158 8.03 -18.76 1.43
N LEU A 159 7.81 -19.83 0.66
CA LEU A 159 6.59 -20.64 0.77
C LEU A 159 6.45 -21.34 2.13
N LEU A 160 7.55 -21.75 2.76
CA LEU A 160 7.57 -22.28 4.13
C LEU A 160 7.02 -21.23 5.11
N VAL A 161 7.45 -19.97 5.00
CA VAL A 161 6.92 -18.88 5.84
C VAL A 161 5.43 -18.64 5.56
N VAL A 162 4.99 -18.71 4.30
CA VAL A 162 3.57 -18.62 3.93
C VAL A 162 2.75 -19.75 4.57
N PHE A 163 3.25 -20.98 4.55
CA PHE A 163 2.58 -22.12 5.18
C PHE A 163 2.57 -22.05 6.71
N LEU A 164 3.61 -21.51 7.34
CA LEU A 164 3.58 -21.19 8.78
C LEU A 164 2.51 -20.13 9.08
N ILE A 165 2.40 -19.07 8.27
CA ILE A 165 1.39 -18.02 8.47
C ILE A 165 -0.04 -18.54 8.26
N LEU A 166 -0.26 -19.62 7.49
CA LEU A 166 -1.60 -20.21 7.30
C LEU A 166 -1.93 -21.33 8.31
N PHE A 167 -0.98 -22.21 8.60
CA PHE A 167 -1.24 -23.50 9.26
C PHE A 167 -0.58 -23.67 10.64
N ALA A 168 0.32 -22.76 11.04
CA ALA A 168 0.77 -22.60 12.43
C ALA A 168 0.10 -21.38 13.12
#